data_AF-A0A6J1SYM5-F1
#
_entry.id   AF-A0A6J1SYM5-F1
#
_cell.length_a   1.000
_cell.length_b   1.000
_cell.length_c   1.000
_cell.angle_alpha   90.00
_cell.angle_beta   90.00
_cell.angle_gamma   90.00
#
_symmetry.space_group_name_H-M   'P 1'
#
loop_
_entity.id
_entity.type
_entity.pdbx_description
1 polymer ?
#
loop_
_entity_poly.entity_id
_entity_poly.type
_entity_poly.pdbx_seq_one_letter_code
_entity_poly.pdbx_strand_id
1 'polypeptide(L)'
;MFGSPMKVGLRSKFPSGAVDDLQTEEELQDFLRVMHFGNADSPMTCGETCSAHEGCSECGTGLHPHCPRGGKCGNCSRAAAVLEVRSTARKDLQEQAQTMQKISDVKLPPASVGDTTTVYVPKADRGRGDPRNVVAVVLEATEDGFYKLGNNDGVPASMYARNHFDVFKEKFVSTEVVPESEHTFRTAATKGSILGGQGFHKQARPSAKRSCQLDFAAPTTP
;
A
#
# COMPACT_ATOMS: atom_id res chain seq x y z
N MET A 1 13.35 -23.42 23.10
CA MET A 1 13.06 -22.02 22.71
C MET A 1 12.82 -22.01 21.19
N PHE A 2 11.63 -22.38 20.76
CA PHE A 2 11.26 -22.44 19.33
C PHE A 2 10.29 -21.31 19.00
N GLY A 3 10.50 -20.67 17.85
CA GLY A 3 9.62 -19.66 17.29
C GLY A 3 10.17 -18.25 17.45
N SER A 4 10.50 -17.61 16.32
CA SER A 4 10.67 -16.16 16.29
C SER A 4 9.36 -15.51 16.77
N PRO A 5 9.41 -14.40 17.53
CA PRO A 5 8.20 -13.72 17.97
C PRO A 5 7.35 -13.34 16.76
N MET A 6 6.05 -13.59 16.86
CA MET A 6 5.09 -13.29 15.80
C MET A 6 5.14 -11.79 15.51
N LYS A 7 5.42 -11.41 14.26
CA LYS A 7 5.31 -10.02 13.82
C LYS A 7 3.83 -9.67 13.77
N VAL A 8 3.35 -8.98 14.81
CA VAL A 8 1.98 -8.45 14.86
C VAL A 8 1.91 -7.25 13.92
N GLY A 9 1.72 -7.54 12.63
CA GLY A 9 1.35 -6.54 11.63
C GLY A 9 -0.15 -6.28 11.74
N LEU A 10 -0.53 -5.00 11.74
CA LEU A 10 -1.84 -4.44 12.10
C LEU A 10 -2.05 -4.37 13.62
N ARG A 11 -2.43 -3.18 14.11
CA ARG A 11 -2.93 -2.97 15.48
C ARG A 11 -4.27 -3.70 15.61
N SER A 12 -4.25 -5.02 15.67
CA SER A 12 -5.31 -5.76 16.33
C SER A 12 -5.26 -5.37 17.81
N LYS A 13 -6.41 -5.24 18.47
CA LYS A 13 -6.51 -5.12 19.93
C LYS A 13 -6.14 -6.44 20.60
N PHE A 14 -5.05 -7.05 20.16
CA PHE A 14 -4.51 -8.27 20.71
C PHE A 14 -3.68 -7.86 21.93
N PRO A 15 -3.99 -8.35 23.15
CA PRO A 15 -3.33 -7.87 24.36
C PRO A 15 -1.94 -8.49 24.44
N SER A 16 -0.98 -7.95 23.69
CA SER A 16 0.35 -8.55 23.54
C SER A 16 1.07 -8.74 24.89
N GLY A 17 0.90 -7.80 25.82
CA GLY A 17 1.54 -7.88 27.14
C GLY A 17 0.96 -8.93 28.09
N ALA A 18 -0.26 -9.44 27.85
CA ALA A 18 -0.86 -10.47 28.72
C ALA A 18 -0.49 -11.90 28.29
N VAL A 19 0.10 -12.06 27.10
CA VAL A 19 0.52 -13.36 26.56
C VAL A 19 1.95 -13.70 26.95
N ASP A 20 2.77 -12.68 27.23
CA ASP A 20 4.17 -12.83 27.64
C ASP A 20 4.32 -13.49 29.03
N ASP A 21 3.27 -13.42 29.87
CA ASP A 21 3.24 -13.97 31.23
C ASP A 21 2.66 -15.40 31.31
N LEU A 22 2.14 -15.95 30.20
CA LEU A 22 1.54 -17.29 30.17
C LEU A 22 2.65 -18.35 30.14
N GLN A 23 2.69 -19.21 31.15
CA GLN A 23 3.70 -20.27 31.29
C GLN A 23 3.14 -21.67 31.02
N THR A 24 1.82 -21.85 31.11
CA THR A 24 1.15 -23.16 30.98
C THR A 24 0.01 -23.16 29.97
N GLU A 25 -0.31 -24.33 29.40
CA GLU A 25 -1.40 -24.48 28.41
C GLU A 25 -2.79 -24.23 29.01
N GLU A 26 -2.94 -24.39 30.33
CA GLU A 26 -4.19 -24.10 31.06
C GLU A 26 -4.47 -22.60 31.14
N GLU A 27 -3.45 -21.78 31.40
CA GLU A 27 -3.56 -20.32 31.41
C GLU A 27 -3.89 -19.78 30.01
N LEU A 28 -3.37 -20.42 28.95
CA LEU A 28 -3.74 -20.10 27.57
C LEU A 28 -5.20 -20.44 27.28
N GLN A 29 -5.71 -21.58 27.78
CA GLN A 29 -7.13 -21.93 27.65
C GLN A 29 -8.03 -20.93 28.37
N ASP A 30 -7.67 -20.50 29.58
CA ASP A 30 -8.46 -19.52 30.32
C ASP A 30 -8.38 -18.12 29.70
N PHE A 31 -7.22 -17.72 29.19
CA PHE A 31 -7.08 -16.48 28.43
C PHE A 31 -7.95 -16.48 27.16
N LEU A 32 -7.98 -17.60 26.43
CA LEU A 32 -8.83 -17.77 25.26
C LEU A 32 -10.33 -17.76 25.64
N ARG A 33 -10.72 -18.32 26.79
CA ARG A 33 -12.09 -18.22 27.32
C ARG A 33 -12.50 -16.79 27.64
N VAL A 34 -11.58 -15.98 28.16
CA VAL A 34 -11.82 -14.55 28.47
C VAL A 34 -11.86 -13.71 27.18
N MET A 35 -11.05 -14.06 26.17
CA MET A 35 -11.02 -13.42 24.85
C MET A 35 -12.14 -13.90 23.92
N HIS A 36 -12.82 -15.00 24.23
CA HIS A 36 -14.07 -15.36 23.58
C HIS A 36 -15.08 -14.26 23.87
N PHE A 37 -15.33 -13.42 22.85
CA PHE A 37 -16.57 -12.69 22.66
C PHE A 37 -17.71 -13.61 23.10
N GLY A 38 -18.37 -13.25 24.21
CA GLY A 38 -19.23 -14.17 24.95
C GLY A 38 -20.00 -15.12 24.04
N ASN A 39 -19.62 -16.40 24.07
CA ASN A 39 -20.48 -17.47 23.62
C ASN A 39 -21.65 -17.51 24.59
N ALA A 40 -22.61 -16.61 24.37
CA ALA A 40 -23.96 -16.73 24.85
C ALA A 40 -24.65 -17.84 24.04
N ASP A 41 -24.10 -19.05 24.14
CA ASP A 41 -24.73 -20.32 23.78
C ASP A 41 -25.10 -21.04 25.08
N SER A 42 -25.70 -20.30 26.00
CA SER A 42 -26.71 -20.87 26.87
C SER A 42 -28.04 -20.41 26.30
N PRO A 43 -28.81 -21.28 25.63
CA PRO A 43 -30.20 -20.96 25.43
C PRO A 43 -30.79 -20.90 26.83
N MET A 44 -31.24 -19.72 27.26
CA MET A 44 -32.22 -19.62 28.33
C MET A 44 -33.49 -20.30 27.80
N THR A 45 -33.52 -21.63 27.85
CA THR A 45 -34.71 -22.40 27.55
C THR A 45 -35.66 -22.20 28.73
N CYS A 46 -36.81 -21.58 28.48
CA CYS A 46 -37.88 -21.65 29.46
C CYS A 46 -38.42 -23.09 29.43
N GLY A 47 -38.29 -23.78 30.56
CA GLY A 47 -39.10 -24.96 30.83
C GLY A 47 -40.57 -24.59 30.70
N GLU A 48 -41.24 -25.36 29.85
CA GLU A 48 -42.61 -25.27 29.35
C GLU A 48 -43.64 -24.47 30.17
N THR A 49 -44.43 -23.68 29.40
CA THR A 49 -45.69 -22.96 29.72
C THR A 49 -45.59 -21.52 30.24
N CYS A 50 -45.32 -20.53 29.37
CA CYS A 50 -45.96 -19.21 29.56
C CYS A 50 -46.40 -18.55 28.25
N SER A 51 -47.59 -17.94 28.30
CA SER A 51 -48.29 -17.29 27.20
C SER A 51 -48.14 -15.76 27.30
N ALA A 52 -47.53 -15.19 26.24
CA ALA A 52 -47.50 -13.79 25.81
C ALA A 52 -46.68 -12.75 26.60
N HIS A 53 -45.65 -12.16 25.95
CA HIS A 53 -45.14 -10.83 26.30
C HIS A 53 -44.99 -9.93 25.07
N GLU A 54 -45.20 -8.63 25.32
CA GLU A 54 -45.06 -7.52 24.39
C GLU A 54 -43.63 -7.48 23.84
N GLY A 55 -43.53 -7.26 22.52
CA GLY A 55 -42.32 -7.51 21.74
C GLY A 55 -41.12 -6.65 22.09
N CYS A 56 -40.00 -6.94 21.44
CA CYS A 56 -38.77 -6.17 21.57
C CYS A 56 -38.99 -4.70 21.22
N SER A 57 -38.47 -3.80 22.07
CA SER A 57 -38.61 -2.35 21.92
C SER A 57 -38.01 -1.77 20.64
N GLU A 58 -37.09 -2.49 19.98
CA GLU A 58 -36.42 -2.02 18.76
C GLU A 58 -36.90 -2.73 17.48
N CYS A 59 -37.25 -4.01 17.55
CA CYS A 59 -37.59 -4.81 16.37
C CYS A 59 -38.99 -5.43 16.38
N GLY A 60 -39.77 -5.27 17.46
CA GLY A 60 -41.13 -5.78 17.58
C GLY A 60 -41.26 -7.30 17.69
N THR A 61 -40.15 -8.04 17.66
CA THR A 61 -40.15 -9.51 17.79
C THR A 61 -40.71 -9.94 19.15
N GLY A 62 -41.64 -10.89 19.18
CA GLY A 62 -42.26 -11.37 20.42
C GLY A 62 -41.23 -11.89 21.42
N LEU A 63 -41.35 -11.45 22.68
CA LEU A 63 -40.51 -11.85 23.81
C LEU A 63 -41.35 -12.55 24.89
N HIS A 64 -40.71 -13.18 25.87
CA HIS A 64 -41.38 -13.95 26.93
C HIS A 64 -41.31 -13.25 28.31
N PRO A 65 -42.32 -13.40 29.21
CA PRO A 65 -42.56 -12.54 30.39
C PRO A 65 -41.66 -12.71 31.62
N HIS A 66 -41.10 -13.90 31.84
CA HIS A 66 -40.27 -14.15 33.04
C HIS A 66 -38.79 -13.79 32.84
N CYS A 67 -38.47 -13.30 31.65
CA CYS A 67 -37.20 -12.73 31.21
C CYS A 67 -37.22 -11.21 31.44
N PRO A 68 -36.09 -10.53 31.70
CA PRO A 68 -36.06 -9.17 32.26
C PRO A 68 -36.91 -8.20 31.44
N ARG A 69 -37.92 -7.62 32.11
CA ARG A 69 -38.90 -6.68 31.56
C ARG A 69 -38.21 -5.52 30.85
N GLY A 70 -38.60 -5.24 29.60
CA GLY A 70 -38.18 -4.04 28.85
C GLY A 70 -36.78 -4.12 28.20
N GLY A 71 -36.15 -5.29 28.13
CA GLY A 71 -34.83 -5.47 27.53
C GLY A 71 -34.84 -5.62 26.00
N LYS A 72 -33.75 -5.19 25.35
CA LYS A 72 -33.46 -5.51 23.93
C LYS A 72 -33.31 -7.02 23.76
N CYS A 73 -33.80 -7.58 22.64
CA CYS A 73 -33.61 -9.00 22.35
C CYS A 73 -32.12 -9.31 22.09
N GLY A 74 -31.71 -10.58 22.21
CA GLY A 74 -30.32 -10.99 21.99
C GLY A 74 -29.76 -10.56 20.62
N ASN A 75 -30.61 -10.55 19.58
CA ASN A 75 -30.22 -10.10 18.25
C ASN A 75 -30.02 -8.57 18.18
N CYS A 76 -30.87 -7.77 18.81
CA CYS A 76 -30.72 -6.31 18.89
C CYS A 76 -29.50 -5.92 19.73
N SER A 77 -29.27 -6.60 20.85
CA SER A 77 -28.08 -6.40 21.67
C SER A 77 -26.79 -6.77 20.92
N ARG A 78 -26.78 -7.89 20.19
CA ARG A 78 -25.67 -8.28 19.31
C ARG A 78 -25.49 -7.30 18.15
N ALA A 79 -26.57 -6.84 17.52
CA ALA A 79 -26.51 -5.86 16.44
C ALA A 79 -25.92 -4.52 16.91
N ALA A 80 -26.33 -4.04 18.09
CA ALA A 80 -25.75 -2.85 18.71
C ALA A 80 -24.26 -3.04 19.00
N ALA A 81 -23.86 -4.18 19.58
CA ALA A 81 -22.46 -4.49 19.82
C ALA A 81 -21.64 -4.54 18.51
N VAL A 82 -22.19 -5.12 17.43
CA VAL A 82 -21.56 -5.14 16.11
C VAL A 82 -21.39 -3.73 15.54
N LEU A 83 -22.37 -2.84 15.72
CA LEU A 83 -22.26 -1.44 15.29
C LEU A 83 -21.16 -0.69 16.04
N GLU A 84 -21.03 -0.90 17.35
CA GLU A 84 -19.94 -0.32 18.15
C GLU A 84 -18.56 -0.86 17.72
N VAL A 85 -18.44 -2.15 17.46
CA VAL A 85 -17.19 -2.73 16.93
C VAL A 85 -16.87 -2.15 15.55
N ARG A 86 -17.87 -1.98 14.67
CA ARG A 86 -17.67 -1.36 13.34
C ARG A 86 -17.27 0.12 13.44
N SER A 87 -17.84 0.86 14.39
CA SER A 87 -17.54 2.29 14.59
C SER A 87 -16.10 2.47 15.08
N THR A 88 -15.68 1.65 16.04
CA THR A 88 -14.30 1.64 16.56
C THR A 88 -13.30 1.17 15.51
N ALA A 89 -13.60 0.09 14.77
CA ALA A 89 -12.75 -0.37 13.66
C ALA A 89 -12.55 0.71 12.59
N ARG A 90 -13.59 1.50 12.27
CA ARG A 90 -13.48 2.62 11.33
C ARG A 90 -12.51 3.69 11.83
N LYS A 91 -12.57 4.04 13.13
CA LYS A 91 -11.64 5.00 13.74
C LYS A 91 -10.21 4.47 13.71
N ASP A 92 -10.01 3.22 14.10
CA ASP A 92 -8.70 2.57 14.11
C ASP A 92 -8.07 2.57 12.69
N LEU A 93 -8.86 2.29 11.65
CA LEU A 93 -8.41 2.36 10.25
C LEU A 93 -8.04 3.78 9.83
N GLN A 94 -8.78 4.81 10.28
CA GLN A 94 -8.47 6.20 9.99
C GLN A 94 -7.15 6.63 10.65
N GLU A 95 -6.94 6.27 11.91
CA GLU A 95 -5.68 6.53 12.62
C GLU A 95 -4.49 5.82 11.95
N GLN A 96 -4.70 4.58 11.49
CA GLN A 96 -3.70 3.84 10.74
C GLN A 96 -3.38 4.52 9.41
N ALA A 97 -4.39 4.96 8.65
CA ALA A 97 -4.19 5.68 7.39
C ALA A 97 -3.37 6.97 7.60
N GLN A 98 -3.67 7.74 8.65
CA GLN A 98 -2.90 8.93 9.00
C GLN A 98 -1.45 8.59 9.39
N THR A 99 -1.24 7.51 10.13
CA THR A 99 0.09 7.04 10.50
C THR A 99 0.88 6.60 9.27
N MET A 100 0.23 5.89 8.33
CA MET A 100 0.83 5.48 7.06
C MET A 100 1.24 6.68 6.20
N GLN A 101 0.42 7.72 6.13
CA GLN A 101 0.75 8.97 5.43
C GLN A 101 2.00 9.61 6.03
N LYS A 102 2.03 9.83 7.35
CA LYS A 102 3.20 10.38 8.05
C LYS A 102 4.48 9.58 7.79
N ILE A 103 4.39 8.25 7.82
CA ILE A 103 5.54 7.38 7.53
C ILE A 103 5.98 7.52 6.07
N SER A 104 5.02 7.66 5.13
CA SER A 104 5.31 7.88 3.71
C SER A 104 6.04 9.20 3.51
N ASP A 105 5.56 10.29 4.10
CA ASP A 105 6.14 11.63 3.96
C ASP A 105 7.57 11.71 4.52
N VAL A 106 7.83 10.98 5.61
CA VAL A 106 9.18 10.86 6.19
C VAL A 106 10.11 10.06 5.27
N LYS A 107 9.62 8.99 4.64
CA LYS A 107 10.43 8.15 3.74
C LYS A 107 10.72 8.84 2.41
N LEU A 108 9.77 9.65 1.92
CA LEU A 108 9.80 10.30 0.63
C LEU A 108 9.74 11.82 0.85
N PRO A 109 10.86 12.45 1.27
CA PRO A 109 10.88 13.89 1.54
C PRO A 109 10.51 14.66 0.27
N PRO A 110 9.79 15.78 0.35
CA PRO A 110 9.33 16.52 -0.84
C PRO A 110 10.50 16.92 -1.74
N ALA A 111 10.28 16.86 -3.06
CA ALA A 111 11.27 17.27 -4.05
C ALA A 111 11.22 18.78 -4.29
N SER A 112 12.37 19.41 -4.54
CA SER A 112 12.45 20.82 -4.92
C SER A 112 12.57 20.98 -6.44
N VAL A 113 12.17 22.14 -6.95
CA VAL A 113 12.30 22.46 -8.38
C VAL A 113 13.78 22.50 -8.75
N GLY A 114 14.13 21.85 -9.86
CA GLY A 114 15.52 21.72 -10.33
C GLY A 114 16.28 20.52 -9.75
N ASP A 115 15.64 19.68 -8.93
CA ASP A 115 16.23 18.42 -8.51
C ASP A 115 16.20 17.40 -9.64
N THR A 116 17.30 16.63 -9.78
CA THR A 116 17.32 15.48 -10.68
C THR A 116 16.66 14.28 -10.03
N THR A 117 15.86 13.58 -10.80
CA THR A 117 14.98 12.50 -10.39
C THR A 117 15.11 11.32 -11.32
N THR A 118 14.72 10.13 -10.84
CA THR A 118 14.53 8.95 -11.67
C THR A 118 13.15 8.37 -11.53
N VAL A 119 12.56 8.06 -12.68
CA VAL A 119 11.29 7.38 -12.78
C VAL A 119 11.54 5.94 -13.23
N TYR A 120 10.97 4.99 -12.51
CA TYR A 120 11.09 3.56 -12.83
C TYR A 120 10.27 3.19 -14.07
N VAL A 121 10.88 2.43 -14.99
CA VAL A 121 10.22 1.89 -16.19
C VAL A 121 9.75 0.46 -15.90
N PRO A 122 8.45 0.15 -16.06
CA PRO A 122 7.93 -1.21 -15.93
C PRO A 122 8.64 -2.19 -16.87
N LYS A 123 8.81 -3.44 -16.44
CA LYS A 123 9.44 -4.49 -17.28
C LYS A 123 8.75 -4.70 -18.63
N ALA A 124 7.44 -4.48 -18.70
CA ALA A 124 6.68 -4.61 -19.93
C ALA A 124 7.10 -3.57 -20.99
N ASP A 125 7.49 -2.37 -20.54
CA ASP A 125 7.88 -1.26 -21.41
C ASP A 125 9.38 -1.23 -21.71
N ARG A 126 10.11 -2.27 -21.31
CA ARG A 126 11.58 -2.32 -21.32
C ARG A 126 12.11 -3.47 -22.16
N GLY A 127 12.99 -3.17 -23.12
CA GLY A 127 13.74 -4.13 -23.91
C GLY A 127 14.85 -4.85 -23.13
N ARG A 128 15.38 -5.94 -23.68
CA ARG A 128 16.52 -6.69 -23.11
C ARG A 128 17.81 -5.90 -23.28
N GLY A 129 18.09 -5.00 -22.35
CA GLY A 129 19.31 -4.19 -22.33
C GLY A 129 19.07 -2.72 -21.97
N ASP A 130 17.81 -2.29 -22.00
CA ASP A 130 17.44 -0.90 -21.75
C ASP A 130 17.67 -0.51 -20.28
N PRO A 131 17.88 0.78 -19.98
CA PRO A 131 17.97 1.24 -18.59
C PRO A 131 16.69 0.93 -17.80
N ARG A 132 16.81 0.76 -16.47
CA ARG A 132 15.65 0.54 -15.59
C ARG A 132 14.86 1.82 -15.35
N ASN A 133 15.55 2.94 -15.36
CA ASN A 133 15.04 4.22 -14.92
C ASN A 133 15.29 5.26 -16.02
N VAL A 134 14.33 6.16 -16.19
CA VAL A 134 14.50 7.38 -16.99
C VAL A 134 14.90 8.50 -16.03
N VAL A 135 15.95 9.24 -16.37
CA VAL A 135 16.40 10.41 -15.61
C VAL A 135 15.56 11.62 -16.04
N ALA A 136 15.11 12.44 -15.10
CA ALA A 136 14.32 13.63 -15.34
C ALA A 136 14.61 14.71 -14.29
N VAL A 137 14.17 15.94 -14.51
CA VAL A 137 14.28 17.08 -13.60
C VAL A 137 12.89 17.52 -13.17
N VAL A 138 12.73 17.95 -11.92
CA VAL A 138 11.50 18.58 -11.46
C VAL A 138 11.40 19.99 -12.04
N LEU A 139 10.39 20.25 -12.86
CA LEU A 139 10.12 21.56 -13.45
C LEU A 139 9.20 22.40 -12.57
N GLU A 140 8.10 21.81 -12.12
CA GLU A 140 7.09 22.48 -11.31
C GLU A 140 6.54 21.52 -10.24
N ALA A 141 6.16 22.08 -9.10
CA ALA A 141 5.43 21.38 -8.04
C ALA A 141 4.10 22.11 -7.81
N THR A 142 2.99 21.39 -7.96
CA THR A 142 1.63 21.89 -7.70
C THR A 142 1.31 21.81 -6.20
N GLU A 143 0.44 22.69 -5.72
CA GLU A 143 0.00 22.72 -4.31
C GLU A 143 -0.66 21.39 -3.86
N ASP A 144 -1.26 20.66 -4.80
CA ASP A 144 -1.89 19.35 -4.58
C ASP A 144 -0.89 18.17 -4.42
N GLY A 145 0.42 18.43 -4.43
CA GLY A 145 1.45 17.41 -4.25
C GLY A 145 1.82 16.63 -5.53
N PHE A 146 1.43 17.14 -6.70
CA PHE A 146 1.84 16.62 -8.00
C PHE A 146 3.03 17.40 -8.56
N TYR A 147 3.87 16.71 -9.31
CA TYR A 147 5.11 17.21 -9.88
C TYR A 147 5.10 17.06 -11.40
N LYS A 148 5.51 18.13 -12.10
CA LYS A 148 5.86 18.05 -13.52
C LYS A 148 7.34 17.73 -13.64
N LEU A 149 7.64 16.68 -14.38
CA LEU A 149 9.00 16.24 -14.66
C LEU A 149 9.37 16.62 -16.09
N GLY A 150 10.65 16.83 -16.36
CA GLY A 150 11.20 17.12 -17.67
C GLY A 150 12.44 16.28 -17.95
N ASN A 151 12.58 15.74 -19.16
CA ASN A 151 13.78 15.01 -19.58
C ASN A 151 14.44 15.74 -20.76
N ASN A 152 15.65 15.34 -21.15
CA ASN A 152 16.36 15.88 -22.31
C ASN A 152 15.53 15.79 -23.61
N ASP A 153 14.62 14.82 -23.68
CA ASP A 153 13.74 14.62 -24.83
C ASP A 153 12.49 15.51 -24.83
N GLY A 154 12.12 16.06 -23.67
CA GLY A 154 10.89 16.85 -23.50
C GLY A 154 10.15 16.59 -22.20
N VAL A 155 8.96 17.14 -22.10
CA VAL A 155 8.10 17.08 -20.91
C VAL A 155 7.08 15.93 -21.06
N PRO A 156 7.08 14.92 -20.18
CA PRO A 156 5.99 13.95 -20.13
C PRO A 156 4.62 14.62 -19.89
N ALA A 157 3.62 14.24 -20.69
CA ALA A 157 2.25 14.79 -20.57
C ALA A 157 1.57 14.48 -19.22
N SER A 158 2.01 13.43 -18.52
CA SER A 158 1.47 13.03 -17.22
C SER A 158 2.20 13.73 -16.07
N MET A 159 1.44 14.14 -15.05
CA MET A 159 2.01 14.57 -13.76
C MET A 159 2.34 13.37 -12.88
N TYR A 160 3.28 13.55 -11.95
CA TYR A 160 3.79 12.49 -11.09
C TYR A 160 3.58 12.82 -9.61
N ALA A 161 3.14 11.84 -8.83
CA ALA A 161 3.15 11.93 -7.38
C ALA A 161 4.55 11.62 -6.84
N ARG A 162 4.82 12.04 -5.60
CA ARG A 162 6.16 11.94 -5.00
C ARG A 162 6.72 10.52 -4.97
N ASN A 163 5.86 9.54 -4.78
CA ASN A 163 6.12 8.10 -4.72
C ASN A 163 6.41 7.43 -6.07
N HIS A 164 6.26 8.14 -7.19
CA HIS A 164 6.58 7.60 -8.51
C HIS A 164 8.04 7.76 -8.92
N PHE A 165 8.81 8.57 -8.18
CA PHE A 165 10.19 8.89 -8.56
C PHE A 165 11.09 9.10 -7.35
N ASP A 166 12.36 8.76 -7.53
CA ASP A 166 13.40 8.97 -6.53
C ASP A 166 14.20 10.22 -6.88
N VAL A 167 14.58 11.02 -5.88
CA VAL A 167 15.45 12.20 -6.07
C VAL A 167 16.91 11.79 -5.89
N PHE A 168 17.76 12.25 -6.81
CA PHE A 168 19.21 12.14 -6.67
C PHE A 168 19.77 13.28 -5.83
N LYS A 169 20.88 13.00 -5.15
CA LYS A 169 21.67 14.02 -4.45
C LYS A 169 22.46 14.90 -5.42
N GLU A 170 22.83 14.34 -6.57
CA GLU A 170 23.60 15.01 -7.60
C GLU A 170 22.69 15.49 -8.73
N LYS A 171 23.07 16.61 -9.35
CA LYS A 171 22.33 17.21 -10.45
C LYS A 171 22.96 16.80 -11.77
N PHE A 172 22.27 15.95 -12.53
CA PHE A 172 22.75 15.46 -13.83
C PHE A 172 22.19 16.25 -15.01
N VAL A 173 21.02 16.87 -14.83
CA VAL A 173 20.30 17.58 -15.88
C VAL A 173 19.86 18.93 -15.33
N SER A 174 20.07 20.00 -16.10
CA SER A 174 19.62 21.35 -15.80
C SER A 174 18.23 21.61 -16.39
N THR A 175 17.46 22.49 -15.75
CA THR A 175 16.10 22.85 -16.20
C THR A 175 16.07 23.52 -17.57
N GLU A 176 17.14 24.23 -17.95
CA GLU A 176 17.23 24.99 -19.20
C GLU A 176 17.38 24.11 -20.45
N VAL A 177 17.88 22.89 -20.30
CA VAL A 177 18.15 21.98 -21.44
C VAL A 177 16.89 21.23 -21.89
N VAL A 178 15.83 21.23 -21.06
CA VAL A 178 14.61 20.47 -21.32
C VAL A 178 13.76 21.20 -22.38
N PRO A 179 13.49 20.58 -23.54
CA PRO A 179 12.59 21.18 -24.53
C PRO A 179 11.13 21.13 -24.04
N GLU A 180 10.32 22.12 -24.40
CA GLU A 180 8.90 22.20 -24.02
C GLU A 180 8.00 21.22 -24.80
N SER A 181 8.55 20.39 -25.69
CA SER A 181 7.78 19.43 -26.47
C SER A 181 7.18 18.33 -25.58
N GLU A 182 5.87 18.15 -25.67
CA GLU A 182 5.15 17.10 -24.94
C GLU A 182 5.39 15.71 -25.54
N HIS A 183 5.68 14.74 -24.67
CA HIS A 183 5.84 13.35 -25.06
C HIS A 183 5.19 12.39 -24.06
N THR A 184 5.03 11.13 -24.45
CA THR A 184 4.64 10.09 -23.50
C THR A 184 5.87 9.56 -22.77
N PHE A 185 5.68 9.09 -21.53
CA PHE A 185 6.78 8.48 -20.76
C PHE A 185 7.42 7.28 -21.48
N ARG A 186 6.62 6.48 -22.20
CA ARG A 186 7.12 5.38 -23.03
C ARG A 186 8.06 5.87 -24.14
N THR A 187 7.74 7.00 -24.76
CA THR A 187 8.60 7.61 -25.78
C THR A 187 9.93 8.02 -25.17
N ALA A 188 9.93 8.64 -23.99
CA ALA A 188 11.16 8.99 -23.27
C ALA A 188 11.99 7.74 -22.91
N ALA A 189 11.35 6.68 -22.42
CA ALA A 189 12.02 5.41 -22.15
C ALA A 189 12.62 4.77 -23.41
N THR A 190 11.92 4.88 -24.54
CA THR A 190 12.37 4.35 -25.83
C THR A 190 13.54 5.16 -26.40
N LYS A 191 13.53 6.49 -26.28
CA LYS A 191 14.64 7.33 -26.74
C LYS A 191 15.91 7.13 -25.92
N GLY A 192 15.78 6.85 -24.62
CA GLY A 192 16.90 6.46 -23.75
C GLY A 192 17.37 5.02 -23.91
N SER A 193 16.74 4.23 -24.78
CA SER A 193 17.09 2.83 -25.00
C SER A 193 18.20 2.67 -26.04
N ILE A 194 19.09 1.70 -25.84
CA ILE A 194 20.15 1.37 -26.81
C ILE A 194 19.58 0.55 -27.97
N LEU A 195 18.54 -0.23 -27.69
CA LEU A 195 17.95 -1.20 -28.63
C LEU A 195 16.54 -0.80 -29.07
N GLY A 196 16.20 0.49 -29.08
CA GLY A 196 14.92 0.97 -29.59
C GLY A 196 13.68 0.51 -28.81
N GLY A 197 13.84 0.04 -27.55
CA GLY A 197 12.74 -0.22 -26.63
C GLY A 197 12.17 -1.64 -26.68
N GLN A 198 10.84 -1.74 -26.60
CA GLN A 198 10.11 -3.00 -26.70
C GLN A 198 10.32 -3.66 -28.08
N GLY A 199 10.85 -4.88 -28.08
CA GLY A 199 11.00 -5.68 -29.29
C GLY A 199 12.24 -6.57 -29.26
N PHE A 200 12.25 -7.61 -30.09
CA PHE A 200 13.45 -8.39 -30.34
C PHE A 200 14.13 -7.83 -31.59
N HIS A 201 15.21 -7.06 -31.41
CA HIS A 201 16.13 -6.87 -32.51
C HIS A 201 16.88 -8.18 -32.73
N LYS A 202 16.63 -8.83 -33.87
CA LYS A 202 17.53 -9.86 -34.38
C LYS A 202 18.87 -9.18 -34.63
N GLN A 203 19.81 -9.34 -33.72
CA GLN A 203 21.21 -9.14 -34.07
C GLN A 203 21.49 -10.08 -35.24
N ALA A 204 21.77 -9.51 -36.42
CA ALA A 204 22.32 -10.28 -37.52
C ALA A 204 23.60 -10.92 -36.99
N ARG A 205 23.59 -12.25 -36.77
CA ARG A 205 24.82 -12.98 -36.50
C ARG A 205 25.76 -12.68 -37.67
N PRO A 206 26.95 -12.10 -37.44
CA PRO A 206 27.97 -12.14 -38.48
C PRO A 206 28.24 -13.62 -38.72
N SER A 207 27.87 -14.12 -39.90
CA SER A 207 28.28 -15.43 -40.35
C SER A 207 29.80 -15.38 -40.49
N ALA A 208 30.49 -16.01 -39.52
CA ALA A 208 31.90 -16.36 -39.48
C ALA A 208 32.63 -15.80 -38.26
N LYS A 209 33.25 -16.74 -37.55
CA LYS A 209 34.31 -16.61 -36.56
C LYS A 209 35.24 -15.43 -36.87
N ARG A 210 35.01 -14.29 -36.23
CA ARG A 210 36.07 -13.29 -36.02
C ARG A 210 36.12 -13.04 -34.52
N SER A 211 37.29 -13.32 -33.95
CA SER A 211 37.61 -13.05 -32.55
C SER A 211 37.26 -11.61 -32.21
N CYS A 212 36.58 -11.39 -31.09
CA CYS A 212 36.24 -10.07 -30.59
C CYS A 212 37.48 -9.19 -30.50
N GLN A 213 37.62 -8.22 -31.41
CA GLN A 213 38.41 -7.03 -31.18
C GLN A 213 37.42 -5.95 -30.75
N LEU A 214 37.63 -5.41 -29.56
CA LEU A 214 36.93 -4.24 -29.06
C LEU A 214 37.49 -3.03 -29.80
N ASP A 215 36.80 -2.59 -30.84
CA ASP A 215 37.13 -1.32 -31.50
C ASP A 215 36.57 -0.19 -30.62
N PHE A 216 37.41 0.32 -29.73
CA PHE A 216 37.19 1.62 -29.09
C PHE A 216 37.35 2.69 -30.18
N ALA A 217 36.23 3.28 -30.62
CA ALA A 217 36.26 4.47 -31.44
C ALA A 217 36.89 5.62 -30.63
N ALA A 218 38.09 6.03 -31.03
CA ALA A 218 38.75 7.20 -30.46
C ALA A 218 38.02 8.49 -30.88
N PRO A 219 37.89 9.49 -29.99
CA PRO A 219 37.30 10.77 -30.35
C PRO A 219 38.26 11.55 -31.26
N THR A 220 37.77 11.92 -32.45
CA THR A 220 38.42 12.92 -33.30
C THR A 220 38.19 14.31 -32.71
N THR A 221 39.23 14.92 -32.16
CA THR A 221 39.26 16.37 -31.90
C THR A 221 39.73 17.11 -33.15
N PRO A 222 39.29 18.36 -33.35
CA PRO A 222 39.62 19.18 -34.53
C PRO A 222 41.09 19.60 -34.59
#